data_AF-Q5GXG0-F1
#
_entry.id   AF-Q5GXG0-F1
#
_cell.length_a   1.000
_cell.length_b   1.000
_cell.length_c   1.000
_cell.angle_alpha   90.00
_cell.angle_beta   90.00
_cell.angle_gamma   90.00
#
_symmetry.space_group_name_H-M   'P 1'
#
loop_
_entity.id
_entity.type
_entity.pdbx_description
1 polymer ?
#
loop_
_entity_poly.entity_id
_entity_poly.type
_entity_poly.pdbx_seq_one_letter_code
_entity_poly.pdbx_strand_id
1 'polypeptide(L)'
;MLQIERGRGQSVRAISRILGRSPSTLSRELAKQDSTTYCARSAGKRYRARRQLSVRQRRLTPGTPLFQLVRDHLVLWPWSPQQIAAKLSHMYPDDPAQRVSHETIYARVC
;
A
#
# COMPACT_ATOMS: atom_id res chain seq x y z
N MET A 1 16.27 0.65 -19.73
CA MET A 1 16.04 0.70 -21.20
C MET A 1 15.54 2.06 -21.66
N LEU A 2 14.37 2.54 -21.25
CA LEU A 2 13.86 3.88 -21.64
C LEU A 2 14.80 5.05 -21.28
N GLN A 3 15.48 4.95 -20.14
CA GLN A 3 16.52 5.91 -19.71
C GLN A 3 17.75 5.94 -20.64
N ILE A 4 18.17 4.77 -21.13
CA ILE A 4 19.38 4.61 -21.96
C ILE A 4 19.10 5.18 -23.35
N GLU A 5 17.96 4.82 -23.95
CA GLU A 5 17.59 5.30 -25.29
C GLU A 5 17.29 6.81 -25.32
N ARG A 6 16.77 7.39 -24.23
CA ARG A 6 16.67 8.86 -24.12
C ARG A 6 18.03 9.54 -23.97
N GLY A 7 18.96 8.93 -23.25
CA GLY A 7 20.35 9.42 -23.18
C GLY A 7 21.07 9.40 -24.53
N ARG A 8 20.65 8.52 -25.45
CA ARG A 8 21.12 8.46 -26.84
C ARG A 8 20.41 9.44 -27.78
N GLY A 9 19.52 10.30 -27.28
CA GLY A 9 18.80 11.30 -28.08
C GLY A 9 17.64 10.73 -28.90
N GLN A 10 17.21 9.48 -28.67
CA GLN A 10 16.12 8.90 -29.46
C GLN A 10 14.75 9.53 -29.16
N SER A 11 13.93 9.63 -30.21
CA SER A 11 12.54 10.10 -30.11
C SER A 11 11.66 9.05 -29.42
N VAL A 12 10.59 9.51 -28.76
CA VAL A 12 9.63 8.63 -28.06
C VAL A 12 9.03 7.58 -29.01
N ARG A 13 8.85 7.93 -30.28
CA ARG A 13 8.33 7.04 -31.35
C ARG A 13 9.34 5.97 -31.78
N ALA A 14 10.64 6.23 -31.70
CA ALA A 14 11.66 5.22 -31.96
C ALA A 14 11.73 4.22 -30.79
N ILE A 15 11.74 4.74 -29.57
CA ILE A 15 11.77 3.95 -28.33
C ILE A 15 10.51 3.06 -28.22
N SER A 16 9.35 3.56 -28.62
CA SER A 16 8.09 2.80 -28.59
C SER A 16 8.13 1.56 -29.47
N ARG A 17 8.76 1.64 -30.65
CA ARG A 17 8.94 0.49 -31.56
C ARG A 17 9.89 -0.54 -30.97
N ILE A 18 11.00 -0.08 -30.37
CA ILE A 18 11.99 -0.97 -29.73
C ILE A 18 11.38 -1.71 -28.54
N LEU A 19 10.56 -1.03 -27.73
CA LEU A 19 9.95 -1.59 -26.52
C LEU A 19 8.61 -2.31 -26.76
N GLY A 20 8.05 -2.25 -27.98
CA GLY A 20 6.72 -2.80 -28.26
C GLY A 20 5.60 -2.17 -27.44
N ARG A 21 5.71 -0.89 -27.07
CA ARG A 21 4.72 -0.15 -26.26
C ARG A 21 4.14 1.02 -27.04
N SER A 22 2.96 1.50 -26.64
CA SER A 22 2.36 2.67 -27.27
C SER A 22 3.20 3.95 -27.01
N PRO A 23 3.38 4.83 -28.02
CA PRO A 23 4.05 6.12 -27.83
C PRO A 23 3.38 7.02 -26.80
N SER A 24 2.05 6.94 -26.67
CA SER A 24 1.28 7.75 -25.72
C SER A 24 1.53 7.30 -24.28
N THR A 25 1.73 6.00 -24.04
CA THR A 25 2.14 5.47 -22.73
C THR A 25 3.51 6.01 -22.32
N LEU A 26 4.48 5.96 -23.23
CA LEU A 26 5.84 6.45 -22.95
C LEU A 26 5.87 7.97 -22.73
N SER A 27 5.09 8.73 -23.49
CA SER A 27 4.95 10.17 -23.31
C SER A 27 4.31 10.52 -21.96
N ARG A 28 3.25 9.81 -21.55
CA ARG A 28 2.63 9.98 -20.23
C ARG A 28 3.58 9.64 -19.09
N GLU A 29 4.38 8.58 -19.23
CA GLU A 29 5.42 8.22 -18.24
C GLU A 29 6.48 9.32 -18.12
N LEU A 30 6.92 9.89 -19.24
CA LEU A 30 7.88 11.00 -19.27
C LEU A 30 7.31 12.30 -18.69
N ALA A 31 6.08 12.66 -19.04
CA ALA A 31 5.42 13.87 -18.53
C ALA A 31 5.15 13.83 -17.02
N LYS A 32 5.08 12.63 -16.43
CA LYS A 32 4.85 12.43 -14.99
C LYS A 32 6.13 12.61 -14.16
N GLN A 33 7.24 12.95 -14.80
CA GLN A 33 8.55 13.09 -14.18
C GLN A 33 9.00 14.56 -14.23
N ASP A 34 9.40 15.08 -13.07
CA ASP A 34 9.72 16.50 -12.87
C ASP A 34 11.15 16.84 -13.36
N SER A 35 11.86 15.86 -13.95
CA SER A 35 13.23 16.00 -14.43
C SER A 35 13.35 15.74 -15.92
N THR A 36 14.19 16.54 -16.60
CA THR A 36 14.49 16.42 -18.04
C THR A 36 15.04 15.04 -18.42
N THR A 37 15.69 14.36 -17.48
CA THR A 37 16.24 13.00 -17.64
C THR A 37 15.35 11.99 -16.93
N TYR A 38 14.81 11.02 -17.68
CA TYR A 38 14.06 9.90 -17.09
C TYR A 38 14.98 9.02 -16.23
N CYS A 39 14.60 8.77 -14.99
CA CYS A 39 15.33 7.90 -14.07
C CYS A 39 14.40 6.83 -13.48
N ALA A 40 14.59 5.57 -13.89
CA ALA A 40 13.72 4.46 -13.48
C ALA A 40 13.68 4.26 -11.96
N ARG A 41 14.80 4.51 -11.27
CA ARG A 41 14.90 4.42 -9.80
C ARG A 41 14.00 5.46 -9.12
N SER A 42 14.01 6.71 -9.61
CA SER A 42 13.18 7.79 -9.08
C SER A 42 11.69 7.54 -9.32
N ALA A 43 11.32 7.05 -10.52
CA ALA A 43 9.96 6.68 -10.86
C ALA A 43 9.44 5.54 -9.96
N GLY A 44 10.28 4.51 -9.73
CA GLY A 44 9.96 3.41 -8.81
C GLY A 44 9.79 3.87 -7.36
N LYS A 45 10.63 4.79 -6.87
CA LYS A 45 10.49 5.38 -5.52
C LYS A 45 9.16 6.15 -5.38
N ARG A 46 8.82 7.00 -6.36
CA ARG A 46 7.54 7.74 -6.42
C ARG A 46 6.33 6.82 -6.49
N TYR A 47 6.42 5.72 -7.24
CA TYR A 47 5.36 4.72 -7.30
C TYR A 47 5.15 4.06 -5.94
N ARG A 48 6.22 3.57 -5.29
CA ARG A 48 6.14 2.93 -3.96
C ARG A 48 5.58 3.89 -2.90
N ALA A 49 6.03 5.13 -2.87
CA ALA A 49 5.53 6.14 -1.94
C ALA A 49 4.02 6.37 -2.13
N ARG A 50 3.56 6.58 -3.37
CA ARG A 50 2.12 6.71 -3.67
C ARG A 50 1.32 5.46 -3.32
N ARG A 51 1.88 4.28 -3.61
CA ARG A 51 1.23 3.00 -3.30
C ARG A 51 1.04 2.84 -1.80
N GLN A 52 2.05 3.17 -0.99
CA GLN A 52 1.95 3.14 0.47
C GLN A 52 0.84 4.05 1.01
N LEU A 53 0.67 5.24 0.42
CA LEU A 53 -0.40 6.18 0.80
C LEU A 53 -1.79 5.74 0.31
N SER A 54 -1.86 5.00 -0.80
CA SER A 54 -3.13 4.55 -1.39
C SER A 54 -3.76 3.34 -0.71
N VAL A 55 -3.01 2.65 0.16
CA VAL A 55 -3.51 1.46 0.87
C VAL A 55 -4.14 1.90 2.18
N ARG A 56 -5.35 1.40 2.47
CA ARG A 56 -6.05 1.68 3.73
C ARG A 56 -5.16 1.25 4.90
N GLN A 57 -4.96 2.16 5.86
CA GLN A 57 -4.16 1.87 7.05
C GLN A 57 -4.74 0.68 7.79
N ARG A 58 -3.85 -0.24 8.18
CA ARG A 58 -4.25 -1.46 8.91
C ARG A 58 -4.61 -1.07 10.34
N ARG A 59 -5.84 -1.38 10.74
CA ARG A 59 -6.34 -1.07 12.09
C ARG A 59 -5.63 -1.89 13.17
N LEU A 60 -5.37 -3.16 12.88
CA LEU A 60 -4.72 -4.08 13.82
C LEU A 60 -3.24 -4.24 13.45
N THR A 61 -2.38 -3.43 14.08
CA THR A 61 -0.93 -3.40 13.82
C THR A 61 -0.15 -3.81 15.08
N PRO A 62 0.86 -4.71 14.98
CA PRO A 62 1.67 -5.11 16.13
C PRO A 62 2.29 -3.92 16.86
N GLY A 63 2.32 -3.97 18.19
CA GLY A 63 2.85 -2.90 19.04
C GLY A 63 1.88 -1.74 19.30
N THR A 64 0.67 -1.76 18.75
CA THR A 64 -0.39 -0.80 19.11
C THR A 64 -1.18 -1.26 20.34
N PRO A 65 -1.76 -0.34 21.14
CA PRO A 65 -2.60 -0.71 22.29
C PRO A 65 -3.77 -1.63 21.91
N LEU A 66 -4.38 -1.39 20.76
CA LEU A 66 -5.47 -2.22 20.22
C LEU A 66 -5.02 -3.66 19.93
N PHE A 67 -3.80 -3.83 19.41
CA PHE A 67 -3.24 -5.16 19.17
C PHE A 67 -2.94 -5.90 20.49
N GLN A 68 -2.43 -5.18 21.49
CA GLN A 68 -2.18 -5.76 22.81
C GLN A 68 -3.50 -6.18 23.47
N LEU A 69 -4.51 -5.34 23.45
CA LEU A 69 -5.85 -5.65 23.99
C LEU A 69 -6.47 -6.90 23.34
N VAL A 70 -6.38 -7.02 22.02
CA VAL A 70 -6.86 -8.22 21.30
C VAL A 70 -6.08 -9.47 21.70
N ARG A 71 -4.74 -9.36 21.83
CA ARG A 71 -3.90 -10.48 22.28
C ARG A 71 -4.20 -10.89 23.72
N ASP A 72 -4.39 -9.93 24.62
CA ASP A 72 -4.68 -10.20 26.02
C ASP A 72 -6.05 -10.91 26.17
N HIS A 73 -7.06 -10.50 25.40
CA HIS A 73 -8.34 -11.21 25.37
C HIS A 73 -8.25 -12.63 24.80
N LEU A 74 -7.34 -12.89 23.85
CA LEU A 74 -7.11 -14.24 23.30
C LEU A 74 -6.36 -15.14 24.28
N VAL A 75 -5.34 -14.62 24.96
CA VAL A 75 -4.42 -15.43 25.79
C VAL A 75 -4.93 -15.59 27.22
N LEU A 76 -5.47 -14.53 27.82
CA LEU A 76 -5.86 -14.53 29.23
C LEU A 76 -7.32 -14.93 29.45
N TRP A 77 -8.20 -14.64 28.47
CA TRP A 77 -9.66 -14.82 28.60
C TRP A 77 -10.26 -15.90 27.69
N PRO A 78 -9.42 -16.76 27.08
CA PRO A 78 -9.71 -17.59 25.90
C PRO A 78 -10.90 -17.19 25.00
N TRP A 79 -11.06 -15.90 24.68
CA TRP A 79 -12.18 -15.47 23.83
C TRP A 79 -11.95 -15.80 22.36
N SER A 80 -13.01 -16.15 21.64
CA SER A 80 -12.92 -16.31 20.19
C SER A 80 -12.75 -14.95 19.49
N PRO A 81 -12.15 -14.89 18.28
CA PRO A 81 -12.07 -13.66 17.51
C PRO A 81 -13.42 -12.96 17.27
N GLN A 82 -14.51 -13.72 17.16
CA GLN A 82 -15.88 -13.22 17.05
C GLN A 82 -16.35 -12.53 18.34
N GLN A 83 -16.07 -13.14 19.51
CA GLN A 83 -16.39 -12.54 20.80
C GLN A 83 -15.62 -11.24 21.03
N ILE A 84 -14.34 -11.21 20.65
CA ILE A 84 -13.50 -10.01 20.76
C ILE A 84 -14.04 -8.89 19.85
N ALA A 85 -14.38 -9.18 18.60
CA ALA A 85 -14.94 -8.20 17.68
C ALA A 85 -16.27 -7.61 18.19
N ALA A 86 -17.14 -8.45 18.74
CA ALA A 86 -18.40 -8.02 19.36
C ALA A 86 -18.15 -7.13 20.59
N LYS A 87 -17.22 -7.53 21.47
CA LYS A 87 -16.85 -6.76 22.66
C LYS A 87 -16.25 -5.41 22.30
N LEU A 88 -15.33 -5.35 21.33
CA LEU A 88 -14.76 -4.09 20.84
C LEU A 88 -15.82 -3.15 20.27
N SER A 89 -16.81 -3.70 19.57
CA SER A 89 -17.93 -2.91 19.03
C SER A 89 -18.79 -2.30 20.13
N HIS A 90 -18.98 -3.03 21.24
CA HIS A 90 -19.72 -2.55 22.41
C HIS A 90 -18.91 -1.56 23.27
N MET A 91 -17.59 -1.75 23.40
CA MET A 91 -16.71 -0.87 24.17
C MET A 91 -16.44 0.46 23.48
N TYR A 92 -16.42 0.49 22.15
CA TYR A 92 -16.11 1.67 21.36
C TYR A 92 -17.26 2.04 20.40
N PRO A 93 -18.45 2.40 20.91
CA PRO A 93 -19.63 2.74 20.11
C PRO A 93 -19.51 4.07 19.36
N ASP A 94 -18.54 4.91 19.73
CA ASP A 94 -18.29 6.21 19.09
C ASP A 94 -16.93 6.31 18.36
N ASP A 95 -16.04 5.31 18.53
CA ASP A 95 -14.76 5.26 17.83
C ASP A 95 -14.67 4.06 16.87
N PRO A 96 -14.99 4.26 15.58
CA PRO A 96 -14.89 3.22 14.57
C PRO A 96 -13.47 2.75 14.30
N ALA A 97 -12.43 3.50 14.68
CA ALA A 97 -11.03 3.12 14.45
C ALA A 97 -10.60 1.95 15.36
N GLN A 98 -11.20 1.85 16.55
CA GLN A 98 -10.99 0.76 17.51
C GLN A 98 -11.82 -0.49 17.21
N ARG A 99 -12.74 -0.41 16.23
CA ARG A 99 -13.52 -1.57 15.78
C ARG A 99 -12.76 -2.37 14.74
N VAL A 100 -12.55 -3.64 15.05
CA VAL A 100 -11.84 -4.59 14.20
C VAL A 100 -12.76 -5.79 13.94
N SER A 101 -12.86 -6.23 12.68
CA SER A 101 -13.63 -7.43 12.34
C SER A 101 -12.91 -8.69 12.82
N HIS A 102 -13.67 -9.75 13.10
CA HIS A 102 -13.11 -11.04 13.49
C HIS A 102 -12.19 -11.62 12.40
N GLU A 103 -12.50 -11.42 11.11
CA GLU A 103 -11.61 -11.77 9.99
C GLU A 103 -10.25 -11.05 10.08
N THR A 104 -10.24 -9.77 10.47
CA THR A 104 -8.99 -9.01 10.62
C THR A 104 -8.18 -9.54 11.81
N ILE A 105 -8.84 -9.97 12.89
CA ILE A 105 -8.19 -10.61 14.04
C ILE A 105 -7.56 -11.94 13.59
N TYR A 106 -8.31 -12.80 12.89
CA TYR A 106 -7.78 -14.05 12.34
C TYR A 106 -6.56 -13.81 11.45
N ALA A 107 -6.64 -12.88 10.50
CA ALA A 107 -5.56 -12.69 9.54
C ALA A 107 -4.24 -12.20 10.17
N ARG A 108 -4.28 -11.59 11.37
CA ARG A 108 -3.15 -10.83 11.95
C ARG A 108 -2.63 -11.39 13.27
N VAL A 109 -3.44 -12.19 13.98
CA VAL A 109 -3.08 -12.71 15.31
C VAL A 109 -2.98 -14.23 15.33
N CYS A 110 -3.80 -14.92 14.53
CA CYS A 110 -3.64 -16.34 14.24
C CYS A 110 -2.65 -16.52 13.07
#